data_AF-A0A7Y5X781-F1
#
_entry.id   AF-A0A7Y5X781-F1
#
_cell.length_a   1.000
_cell.length_b   1.000
_cell.length_c   1.000
_cell.angle_alpha   90.00
_cell.angle_beta   90.00
_cell.angle_gamma   90.00
#
_symmetry.space_group_name_H-M   'P 1'
#
loop_
_entity.id
_entity.type
_entity.pdbx_description
1 polymer ?
#
loop_
_entity_poly.entity_id
_entity_poly.type
_entity_poly.pdbx_seq_one_letter_code
_entity_poly.pdbx_strand_id
1 'polypeptide(L)'
;MPYRFHRPATEPAVLSAPPEREAFLTAVDEDAERVMTRIAGDVAVELAVGVGRPVSYLLPVVSRLGQRRVPAAFARRAVAHRSTLAVARAEPVVPDDRPDLEVYVVGAAEQAWWKEQVRDATERALAGPPHPGTAALDVSFAVSSLRNWTNLWKPALDAIAGPLLGAPDDDRITRLGLHRTIDDAVGYDVVVRAWWTPD
;
A
#
# COMPACT_ATOMS: atom_id res chain seq x y z
N MET A 1 -2.55 -14.33 -2.03
CA MET A 1 -1.18 -14.17 -2.54
C MET A 1 -0.91 -12.69 -2.70
N PRO A 2 0.19 -12.15 -2.16
CA PRO A 2 0.57 -10.77 -2.46
C PRO A 2 0.93 -10.62 -3.94
N TYR A 3 1.13 -9.39 -4.36
CA TYR A 3 1.46 -9.05 -5.74
C TYR A 3 2.89 -8.49 -5.74
N ARG A 4 3.64 -8.59 -6.83
CA ARG A 4 4.77 -7.68 -7.04
C ARG A 4 4.39 -6.76 -8.18
N PHE A 5 4.80 -5.51 -8.07
CA PHE A 5 4.89 -4.67 -9.25
C PHE A 5 6.06 -5.18 -10.09
N HIS A 6 5.80 -6.07 -11.05
CA HIS A 6 6.66 -6.09 -12.21
C HIS A 6 6.36 -4.80 -12.97
N ARG A 7 7.36 -3.92 -13.13
CA ARG A 7 7.34 -2.98 -14.24
C ARG A 7 7.03 -3.82 -15.49
N PRO A 8 5.90 -3.60 -16.18
CA PRO A 8 5.58 -4.40 -17.35
C PRO A 8 6.72 -4.29 -18.37
N ALA A 9 6.93 -5.37 -19.14
CA ALA A 9 7.81 -5.34 -20.31
C ALA A 9 7.30 -4.31 -21.36
N THR A 10 6.02 -3.95 -21.30
CA THR A 10 5.41 -2.80 -21.95
C THR A 10 5.64 -1.55 -21.13
N GLU A 11 6.02 -0.45 -21.78
CA GLU A 11 6.23 0.84 -21.14
C GLU A 11 5.00 1.23 -20.29
N PRO A 12 5.12 1.41 -18.96
CA PRO A 12 3.98 1.78 -18.13
C PRO A 12 3.44 3.12 -18.59
N ALA A 13 2.12 3.31 -18.54
CA ALA A 13 1.56 4.63 -18.73
C ALA A 13 1.99 5.49 -17.54
N VAL A 14 2.86 6.48 -17.80
CA VAL A 14 3.38 7.39 -16.78
C VAL A 14 2.63 8.71 -16.86
N LEU A 15 1.90 9.04 -15.80
CA LEU A 15 1.37 10.38 -15.57
C LEU A 15 2.43 11.20 -14.82
N SER A 16 2.63 12.45 -15.23
CA SER A 16 3.59 13.35 -14.57
C SER A 16 2.98 14.73 -14.39
N ALA A 17 2.87 15.18 -13.14
CA ALA A 17 2.33 16.49 -12.80
C ALA A 17 3.24 17.23 -11.80
N PRO A 18 2.99 18.53 -11.55
CA PRO A 18 3.60 19.27 -10.45
C PRO A 18 3.48 18.50 -9.12
N PRO A 19 4.38 18.72 -8.16
CA PRO A 19 4.40 17.96 -6.91
C PRO A 19 3.24 18.35 -5.98
N GLU A 20 2.53 19.43 -6.28
CA GLU A 20 1.34 19.87 -5.56
C GLU A 20 0.22 18.83 -5.68
N ARG A 21 -0.27 18.37 -4.52
CA ARG A 21 -1.24 17.28 -4.43
C ARG A 21 -2.49 17.49 -5.26
N GLU A 22 -3.09 18.68 -5.22
CA GLU A 22 -4.33 18.94 -5.95
C GLU A 22 -4.11 18.91 -7.46
N ALA A 23 -3.08 19.60 -7.96
CA ALA A 23 -2.72 19.59 -9.38
C ALA A 23 -2.41 18.17 -9.87
N PHE A 24 -1.71 17.37 -9.07
CA PHE A 24 -1.44 15.97 -9.40
C PHE A 24 -2.70 15.11 -9.43
N LEU A 25 -3.61 15.28 -8.47
CA LEU A 25 -4.87 14.51 -8.45
C LEU A 25 -5.80 14.90 -9.60
N THR A 26 -5.85 16.18 -9.99
CA THR A 26 -6.57 16.62 -11.19
C THR A 26 -6.01 15.96 -12.46
N ALA A 27 -4.68 15.92 -12.61
CA ALA A 27 -4.05 15.23 -13.74
C ALA A 27 -4.35 13.72 -13.75
N VAL A 28 -4.42 13.09 -12.57
CA VAL A 28 -4.88 11.70 -12.45
C VAL A 28 -6.33 11.59 -12.92
N ASP A 29 -7.24 12.48 -12.52
CA ASP A 29 -8.64 12.43 -12.94
C ASP A 29 -8.81 12.57 -14.47
N GLU A 30 -8.02 13.45 -15.11
CA GLU A 30 -8.08 13.68 -16.57
C GLU A 30 -7.58 12.47 -17.40
N ASP A 31 -6.58 11.75 -16.92
CA ASP A 31 -5.92 10.68 -17.69
C ASP A 31 -6.21 9.26 -17.20
N ALA A 32 -6.68 9.09 -15.95
CA ALA A 32 -6.90 7.80 -15.30
C ALA A 32 -7.77 6.87 -16.15
N GLU A 33 -8.96 7.32 -16.54
CA GLU A 33 -9.91 6.49 -17.28
C GLU A 33 -9.31 6.01 -18.62
N ARG A 34 -8.62 6.91 -19.31
CA ARG A 34 -7.97 6.61 -20.59
C ARG A 34 -6.87 5.56 -20.44
N VAL A 35 -6.10 5.62 -19.36
CA VAL A 35 -5.04 4.64 -19.07
C VAL A 35 -5.66 3.30 -18.65
N MET A 36 -6.65 3.33 -17.75
CA MET A 36 -7.27 2.14 -17.15
C MET A 36 -8.10 1.32 -18.15
N THR A 37 -8.67 1.94 -19.17
CA THR A 37 -9.46 1.26 -20.21
C THR A 37 -8.60 0.50 -21.22
N ARG A 38 -7.32 0.87 -21.36
CA ARG A 38 -6.37 0.18 -22.25
C ARG A 38 -5.78 -1.08 -21.64
N ILE A 39 -5.90 -1.25 -20.32
CA ILE A 39 -5.36 -2.40 -19.60
C ILE A 39 -6.51 -3.34 -19.24
N ALA A 40 -6.47 -4.55 -19.79
CA ALA A 40 -7.44 -5.59 -19.49
C ALA A 40 -7.21 -6.18 -18.08
N GLY A 41 -8.28 -6.36 -17.32
CA GLY A 41 -8.25 -6.97 -15.98
C GLY A 41 -7.87 -6.00 -14.86
N ASP A 42 -7.28 -6.55 -13.81
CA ASP A 42 -6.79 -5.79 -12.65
C ASP A 42 -5.48 -5.05 -12.98
N VAL A 43 -5.27 -3.93 -12.29
CA VAL A 43 -4.11 -3.05 -12.46
C VAL A 43 -3.32 -2.92 -11.17
N ALA A 44 -2.03 -2.70 -11.29
CA ALA A 44 -1.20 -2.25 -10.21
C ALA A 44 -0.74 -0.82 -10.48
N VAL A 45 -0.49 -0.06 -9.42
CA VAL A 45 -0.04 1.34 -9.53
C VAL A 45 1.22 1.59 -8.73
N GLU A 46 2.16 2.33 -9.28
CA GLU A 46 3.35 2.80 -8.58
C GLU A 46 3.42 4.32 -8.61
N LEU A 47 3.38 4.92 -7.43
CA LEU A 47 3.49 6.35 -7.22
C LEU A 47 4.91 6.72 -6.79
N ALA A 48 5.59 7.56 -7.55
CA ALA A 48 6.82 8.21 -7.13
C ALA A 48 6.49 9.65 -6.71
N VAL A 49 6.62 9.96 -5.42
CA VAL A 49 6.27 11.29 -4.89
C VAL A 49 7.51 12.17 -4.84
N GLY A 50 7.46 13.31 -5.55
CA GLY A 50 8.55 14.29 -5.54
C GLY A 50 8.63 15.11 -4.24
N VAL A 51 7.48 15.43 -3.65
CA VAL A 51 7.36 16.17 -2.38
C VAL A 51 6.17 15.65 -1.56
N GLY A 52 6.39 15.42 -0.26
CA GLY A 52 5.37 14.98 0.69
C GLY A 52 5.41 13.49 1.02
N ARG A 53 4.37 13.01 1.71
CA ARG A 53 4.28 11.64 2.23
C ARG A 53 3.66 10.67 1.22
N PRO A 54 4.30 9.54 0.88
CA PRO A 54 3.78 8.61 -0.13
C PRO A 54 2.33 8.15 0.10
N VAL A 55 1.96 7.82 1.34
CA VAL A 55 0.61 7.31 1.70
C VAL A 55 -0.49 8.34 1.46
N SER A 56 -0.24 9.61 1.79
CA SER A 56 -1.20 10.71 1.66
C SER A 56 -1.63 10.98 0.22
N TYR A 57 -0.82 10.56 -0.75
CA TYR A 57 -1.15 10.62 -2.18
C TYR A 57 -1.73 9.30 -2.69
N LEU A 58 -1.22 8.16 -2.22
CA LEU A 58 -1.58 6.85 -2.74
C LEU A 58 -3.07 6.52 -2.53
N LEU A 59 -3.63 6.83 -1.35
CA LEU A 59 -5.03 6.56 -1.05
C LEU A 59 -5.98 7.34 -1.99
N PRO A 60 -5.88 8.69 -2.11
CA PRO A 60 -6.69 9.43 -3.07
C PRO A 60 -6.56 8.97 -4.52
N VAL A 61 -5.38 8.52 -4.94
CA VAL A 61 -5.16 7.98 -6.30
C VAL A 61 -5.92 6.67 -6.48
N VAL A 62 -5.76 5.70 -5.58
CA VAL A 62 -6.44 4.39 -5.71
C VAL A 62 -7.95 4.52 -5.57
N SER A 63 -8.46 5.44 -4.75
CA SER A 63 -9.88 5.74 -4.68
C SER A 63 -10.44 6.23 -6.02
N ARG A 64 -9.71 7.09 -6.74
CA ARG A 64 -10.11 7.61 -8.07
C ARG A 64 -10.05 6.54 -9.17
N LEU A 65 -9.01 5.71 -9.15
CA LEU A 65 -8.83 4.63 -10.13
C LEU A 65 -9.81 3.46 -9.96
N GLY A 66 -10.55 3.45 -8.84
CA GLY A 66 -11.46 2.37 -8.49
C GLY A 66 -10.73 1.24 -7.79
N GLN A 67 -10.70 1.31 -6.46
CA GLN A 67 -10.06 0.35 -5.55
C GLN A 67 -10.36 -1.14 -5.83
N ARG A 68 -11.48 -1.48 -6.49
CA ARG A 68 -11.82 -2.85 -6.86
C ARG A 68 -10.89 -3.41 -7.94
N ARG A 69 -10.46 -2.60 -8.91
CA ARG A 69 -9.54 -3.01 -9.98
C ARG A 69 -8.07 -2.90 -9.60
N VAL A 70 -7.77 -2.34 -8.42
CA VAL A 70 -6.40 -2.14 -7.94
C VAL A 70 -6.12 -3.10 -6.79
N PRO A 71 -5.67 -4.34 -7.04
CA PRO A 71 -5.24 -5.25 -5.97
C PRO A 71 -3.85 -4.90 -5.41
N ALA A 72 -3.08 -4.03 -6.07
CA ALA A 72 -1.74 -3.69 -5.61
C ALA A 72 -1.40 -2.21 -5.86
N ALA A 73 -0.89 -1.55 -4.83
CA ALA A 73 -0.53 -0.13 -4.86
C ALA A 73 0.83 0.08 -4.20
N PHE A 74 1.71 0.78 -4.88
CA PHE A 74 3.08 1.00 -4.44
C PHE A 74 3.34 2.50 -4.38
N ALA A 75 4.14 2.92 -3.41
CA ALA A 75 4.60 4.29 -3.32
C ALA A 75 6.06 4.34 -2.90
N ARG A 76 6.80 5.30 -3.44
CA ARG A 76 8.18 5.58 -3.05
C ARG A 76 8.43 7.06 -3.05
N ARG A 77 9.34 7.49 -2.16
CA ARG A 77 9.85 8.87 -2.21
C ARG A 77 10.83 9.00 -3.37
N ALA A 78 10.67 10.03 -4.19
CA ALA A 78 11.61 10.37 -5.24
C ALA A 78 12.25 11.72 -4.92
N VAL A 79 13.57 11.85 -5.13
CA VAL A 79 14.25 13.15 -5.11
C VAL A 79 14.04 13.79 -6.49
N ALA A 80 12.82 14.24 -6.74
CA ALA A 80 12.41 14.79 -8.03
C ALA A 80 11.45 15.98 -7.85
N HIS A 81 11.53 16.96 -8.75
CA HIS A 81 10.63 18.12 -8.74
C HIS A 81 9.20 17.81 -9.21
N ARG A 82 8.88 16.55 -9.49
CA ARG A 82 7.59 16.08 -10.00
C ARG A 82 7.20 14.77 -9.35
N SER A 83 5.89 14.59 -9.21
CA SER A 83 5.31 13.29 -8.84
C SER A 83 4.91 12.54 -10.10
N THR A 84 5.11 11.22 -10.12
CA THR A 84 4.73 10.37 -11.24
C THR A 84 3.88 9.18 -10.81
N LEU A 85 2.93 8.80 -11.65
CA LEU A 85 2.12 7.59 -11.47
C LEU A 85 2.36 6.66 -12.65
N ALA A 86 2.86 5.46 -12.38
CA ALA A 86 2.88 4.38 -13.34
C ALA A 86 1.67 3.47 -13.12
N VAL A 87 0.98 3.09 -14.20
CA VAL A 87 -0.12 2.13 -14.17
C VAL A 87 0.21 0.96 -15.09
N ALA A 88 0.01 -0.26 -14.58
CA ALA A 88 0.34 -1.51 -15.26
C ALA A 88 -0.71 -2.58 -14.97
N ARG A 89 -0.70 -3.69 -15.74
CA ARG A 89 -1.47 -4.88 -15.38
C ARG A 89 -0.97 -5.46 -14.05
N ALA A 90 -1.88 -5.87 -13.17
CA ALA A 90 -1.50 -6.56 -11.93
C ALA A 90 -1.12 -8.02 -12.22
N GLU A 91 0.03 -8.44 -11.70
CA GLU A 91 0.49 -9.82 -11.77
C GLU A 91 0.68 -10.39 -10.36
N PRO A 92 -0.02 -11.49 -10.00
CA PRO A 92 0.18 -12.15 -8.72
C PRO A 92 1.61 -12.67 -8.60
N VAL A 93 2.20 -12.55 -7.42
CA VAL A 93 3.53 -13.09 -7.16
C VAL A 93 3.53 -13.89 -5.86
N VAL A 94 4.22 -15.03 -5.87
CA VAL A 94 4.50 -15.77 -4.65
C VAL A 94 5.71 -15.10 -4.00
N PRO A 95 5.62 -14.59 -2.75
CA PRO A 95 6.79 -14.10 -2.03
C PRO A 95 7.83 -15.19 -1.93
N ASP A 96 9.08 -14.82 -2.16
CA ASP A 96 10.20 -15.71 -1.93
C ASP A 96 10.43 -15.93 -0.43
N ASP A 97 10.00 -14.96 0.41
CA ASP A 97 10.24 -14.92 1.85
C ASP A 97 8.97 -15.02 2.69
N ARG A 98 9.10 -15.61 3.88
CA ARG A 98 8.04 -15.61 4.89
C ARG A 98 7.80 -14.19 5.40
N PRO A 99 6.56 -13.82 5.74
CA PRO A 99 6.28 -12.52 6.34
C PRO A 99 6.94 -12.41 7.71
N ASP A 100 7.46 -11.22 8.02
CA ASP A 100 7.95 -10.87 9.35
C ASP A 100 6.78 -10.79 10.36
N LEU A 101 5.61 -10.39 9.88
CA LEU A 101 4.35 -10.34 10.63
C LEU A 101 3.24 -11.07 9.89
N GLU A 102 2.54 -11.98 10.58
CA GLU A 102 1.24 -12.50 10.14
C GLU A 102 0.27 -12.49 11.32
N VAL A 103 -0.87 -11.80 11.14
CA VAL A 103 -1.90 -11.68 12.18
C VAL A 103 -3.30 -11.78 11.58
N TYR A 104 -4.13 -12.61 12.20
CA TYR A 104 -5.57 -12.67 11.93
C TYR A 104 -6.26 -11.65 12.84
N VAL A 105 -6.98 -10.70 12.25
CA VAL A 105 -7.63 -9.61 12.97
C VAL A 105 -9.12 -9.67 12.74
N VAL A 106 -9.87 -9.82 13.82
CA VAL A 106 -11.34 -9.85 13.79
C VAL A 106 -11.87 -8.44 13.60
N GLY A 107 -13.02 -8.29 12.94
CA GLY A 107 -13.83 -7.06 12.98
C GLY A 107 -13.29 -5.83 12.22
N ALA A 108 -13.81 -4.65 12.59
CA ALA A 108 -13.67 -3.40 11.83
C ALA A 108 -12.43 -2.59 12.23
N ALA A 109 -11.74 -2.00 11.24
CA ALA A 109 -10.44 -1.33 11.46
C ALA A 109 -10.56 0.03 12.15
N GLU A 110 -11.77 0.56 12.23
CA GLU A 110 -12.15 1.76 12.96
C GLU A 110 -12.16 1.51 14.48
N GLN A 111 -12.22 0.25 14.92
CA GLN A 111 -12.25 -0.09 16.34
C GLN A 111 -10.83 -0.08 16.92
N ALA A 112 -10.65 0.50 18.12
CA ALA A 112 -9.34 0.65 18.74
C ALA A 112 -8.61 -0.69 18.89
N TRP A 113 -9.30 -1.73 19.37
CA TRP A 113 -8.75 -3.07 19.58
C TRP A 113 -8.28 -3.76 18.29
N TRP A 114 -8.78 -3.35 17.11
CA TRP A 114 -8.25 -3.83 15.84
C TRP A 114 -6.81 -3.38 15.65
N LYS A 115 -6.53 -2.10 15.90
CA LYS A 115 -5.17 -1.53 15.82
C LYS A 115 -4.26 -2.11 16.90
N GLU A 116 -4.79 -2.33 18.10
CA GLU A 116 -4.04 -2.92 19.21
C GLU A 116 -3.56 -4.34 18.88
N GLN A 117 -4.41 -5.20 18.30
CA GLN A 117 -3.98 -6.54 17.89
C GLN A 117 -2.84 -6.52 16.86
N VAL A 118 -2.91 -5.63 15.88
CA VAL A 118 -1.84 -5.48 14.87
C VAL A 118 -0.57 -4.95 15.52
N ARG A 119 -0.68 -3.96 16.40
CA ARG A 119 0.45 -3.37 17.14
C ARG A 119 1.14 -4.41 18.01
N ASP A 120 0.39 -5.13 18.84
CA ASP A 120 0.92 -6.16 19.73
C ASP A 120 1.59 -7.29 18.94
N ALA A 121 1.02 -7.67 17.79
CA ALA A 121 1.64 -8.65 16.91
C ALA A 121 2.94 -8.13 16.29
N THR A 122 2.99 -6.84 15.93
CA THR A 122 4.21 -6.19 15.43
C THR A 122 5.31 -6.14 16.49
N GLU A 123 4.98 -5.76 17.72
CA GLU A 123 5.92 -5.72 18.86
C GLU A 123 6.51 -7.09 19.15
N ARG A 124 5.69 -8.15 19.10
CA ARG A 124 6.15 -9.54 19.24
C ARG A 124 7.09 -9.96 18.10
N ALA A 125 6.82 -9.52 16.88
CA ALA A 125 7.62 -9.87 15.70
C ALA A 125 9.00 -9.18 15.69
N LEU A 126 9.11 -7.94 16.20
CA LEU A 126 10.37 -7.18 16.19
C LEU A 126 11.43 -7.72 17.15
N ALA A 127 11.01 -8.34 18.26
CA ALA A 127 11.91 -8.87 19.29
C ALA A 127 13.00 -7.89 19.77
N GLY A 128 12.73 -6.58 19.75
CA GLY A 128 13.72 -5.54 20.05
C GLY A 128 13.14 -4.11 20.00
N PRO A 129 13.96 -3.09 20.26
CA PRO A 129 13.53 -1.70 20.17
C PRO A 129 13.21 -1.32 18.72
N PRO A 130 12.44 -0.22 18.50
CA PRO A 130 12.18 0.28 17.16
C PRO A 130 13.48 0.56 16.39
N HIS A 131 13.48 0.29 15.09
CA HIS A 131 14.58 0.64 14.21
C HIS A 131 14.76 2.17 14.18
N PRO A 132 15.99 2.74 14.23
CA PRO A 132 16.21 4.18 14.25
C PRO A 132 16.29 4.85 12.86
N GLY A 133 16.39 4.07 11.77
CA GLY A 133 16.51 4.54 10.38
C GLY A 133 15.22 4.55 9.56
N THR A 134 15.32 4.55 8.24
CA THR A 134 14.15 4.34 7.38
C THR A 134 13.90 2.86 7.12
N ALA A 135 12.76 2.53 6.54
CA ALA A 135 12.48 1.16 6.11
C ALA A 135 11.62 1.13 4.84
N ALA A 136 11.82 0.10 4.03
CA ALA A 136 10.83 -0.37 3.09
C ALA A 136 9.80 -1.23 3.83
N LEU A 137 8.51 -1.06 3.49
CA LEU A 137 7.41 -1.80 4.08
C LEU A 137 6.49 -2.33 2.98
N ASP A 138 6.17 -3.62 3.02
CA ASP A 138 5.13 -4.24 2.20
C ASP A 138 4.05 -4.80 3.14
N VAL A 139 2.77 -4.47 2.90
CA VAL A 139 1.62 -4.96 3.69
C VAL A 139 0.61 -5.61 2.76
N SER A 140 0.26 -6.86 3.05
CA SER A 140 -0.77 -7.61 2.33
C SER A 140 -1.98 -7.85 3.22
N PHE A 141 -3.16 -7.61 2.66
CA PHE A 141 -4.45 -7.87 3.26
C PHE A 141 -5.14 -9.02 2.52
N ALA A 142 -5.46 -10.10 3.23
CA ALA A 142 -6.47 -11.06 2.77
C ALA A 142 -7.82 -10.68 3.38
N VAL A 143 -8.79 -10.38 2.52
CA VAL A 143 -10.10 -9.81 2.88
C VAL A 143 -11.19 -10.37 1.98
N SER A 144 -12.44 -10.36 2.43
CA SER A 144 -13.56 -10.66 1.53
C SER A 144 -13.76 -9.59 0.46
N SER A 145 -14.39 -10.00 -0.64
CA SER A 145 -14.81 -9.13 -1.74
C SER A 145 -15.80 -8.04 -1.33
N LEU A 146 -16.46 -8.20 -0.18
CA LEU A 146 -17.42 -7.25 0.38
C LEU A 146 -16.74 -6.12 1.16
N ARG A 147 -15.45 -6.25 1.50
CA ARG A 147 -14.75 -5.30 2.36
C ARG A 147 -14.02 -4.24 1.53
N ASN A 148 -14.15 -2.99 1.96
CA ASN A 148 -13.28 -1.94 1.43
C ASN A 148 -11.89 -2.06 2.05
N TRP A 149 -10.95 -2.61 1.28
CA TRP A 149 -9.58 -2.83 1.73
C TRP A 149 -8.78 -1.54 1.94
N THR A 150 -9.13 -0.43 1.27
CA THR A 150 -8.40 0.85 1.41
C THR A 150 -8.61 1.49 2.79
N ASN A 151 -9.75 1.22 3.43
CA ASN A 151 -10.03 1.64 4.81
C ASN A 151 -9.07 0.99 5.83
N LEU A 152 -8.43 -0.13 5.47
CA LEU A 152 -7.49 -0.84 6.35
C LEU A 152 -6.10 -0.21 6.35
N TRP A 153 -5.75 0.54 5.31
CA TRP A 153 -4.38 0.97 5.07
C TRP A 153 -3.84 1.83 6.21
N LYS A 154 -4.51 2.94 6.51
CA LYS A 154 -4.04 3.85 7.55
C LYS A 154 -4.00 3.18 8.94
N PRO A 155 -5.07 2.51 9.41
CA PRO A 155 -5.03 1.76 10.66
C PRO A 155 -3.88 0.75 10.75
N ALA A 156 -3.63 -0.02 9.69
CA ALA A 156 -2.55 -1.00 9.65
C ALA A 156 -1.17 -0.35 9.69
N LEU A 157 -0.96 0.68 8.86
CA LEU A 157 0.31 1.40 8.79
C LEU A 157 0.62 2.11 10.10
N ASP A 158 -0.36 2.77 10.73
CA ASP A 158 -0.18 3.40 12.05
C ASP A 158 0.20 2.33 13.10
N ALA A 159 -0.42 1.14 13.06
CA ALA A 159 -0.18 0.05 14.02
C ALA A 159 1.16 -0.68 13.81
N ILE A 160 1.68 -0.71 12.57
CA ILE A 160 2.96 -1.37 12.22
C ILE A 160 4.13 -0.38 12.37
N ALA A 161 4.00 0.83 11.80
CA ALA A 161 5.10 1.81 11.76
C ALA A 161 5.46 2.33 13.15
N GLY A 162 4.49 2.44 14.06
CA GLY A 162 4.72 2.86 15.45
C GLY A 162 5.76 2.00 16.15
N PRO A 163 5.52 0.69 16.34
CA PRO A 163 6.51 -0.23 16.90
C PRO A 163 7.77 -0.38 16.05
N LEU A 164 7.65 -0.44 14.72
CA LEU A 164 8.78 -0.70 13.82
C LEU A 164 9.79 0.45 13.80
N LEU A 165 9.32 1.70 13.75
CA LEU A 165 10.16 2.87 13.52
C LEU A 165 10.19 3.83 14.70
N GLY A 166 9.34 3.64 15.72
CA GLY A 166 9.30 4.49 16.91
C GLY A 166 8.73 5.89 16.65
N ALA A 167 8.11 6.09 15.48
CA ALA A 167 7.42 7.31 15.13
C ALA A 167 5.94 6.99 14.90
N PRO A 168 5.00 7.84 15.34
CA PRO A 168 3.57 7.68 15.06
C PRO A 168 3.24 7.80 13.57
N ASP A 169 4.21 8.23 12.76
CA ASP A 169 4.04 8.65 11.39
C ASP A 169 4.88 7.82 10.41
N ASP A 170 4.26 7.49 9.29
CA ASP A 170 4.78 6.84 8.08
C ASP A 170 5.91 7.60 7.35
N ASP A 171 6.40 8.70 7.90
CA ASP A 171 7.46 9.55 7.30
C ASP A 171 8.77 8.81 7.05
N ARG A 172 9.04 7.77 7.83
CA ARG A 172 10.27 6.97 7.75
C ARG A 172 10.11 5.75 6.85
N ILE A 173 8.96 5.60 6.20
CA ILE A 173 8.73 4.60 5.16
C ILE A 173 9.20 5.18 3.82
N THR A 174 10.34 4.70 3.32
CA THR A 174 10.95 5.15 2.06
C THR A 174 10.30 4.53 0.84
N ARG A 175 9.82 3.29 1.01
CA ARG A 175 9.08 2.50 0.03
C ARG A 175 7.92 1.79 0.72
N LEU A 176 6.75 1.85 0.10
CA LEU A 176 5.54 1.18 0.55
C LEU A 176 4.98 0.31 -0.58
N GLY A 177 4.58 -0.93 -0.26
CA GLY A 177 3.70 -1.75 -1.06
C GLY A 177 2.45 -2.16 -0.27
N LEU A 178 1.28 -2.05 -0.89
CA LEU A 178 -0.01 -2.43 -0.33
C LEU A 178 -0.68 -3.42 -1.27
N HIS A 179 -1.06 -4.58 -0.75
CA HIS A 179 -1.54 -5.71 -1.54
C HIS A 179 -2.88 -6.22 -1.03
N ARG A 180 -3.76 -6.66 -1.94
CA ARG A 180 -5.06 -7.25 -1.61
C ARG A 180 -5.24 -8.61 -2.24
N THR A 181 -5.38 -9.63 -1.41
CA THR A 181 -5.95 -10.91 -1.82
C THR A 181 -7.43 -10.93 -1.47
N ILE A 182 -8.27 -11.36 -2.41
CA ILE A 182 -9.67 -11.69 -2.10
C ILE A 182 -9.72 -13.10 -1.52
N ASP A 183 -10.29 -13.21 -0.33
CA ASP A 183 -10.60 -14.44 0.36
C ASP A 183 -11.97 -14.29 1.02
N ASP A 184 -13.02 -14.81 0.40
CA ASP A 184 -14.37 -14.69 0.95
C ASP A 184 -14.59 -15.61 2.17
N ALA A 185 -13.69 -16.58 2.43
CA ALA A 185 -13.81 -17.49 3.57
C ALA A 185 -13.50 -16.80 4.91
N VAL A 186 -12.74 -15.69 4.91
CA VAL A 186 -12.49 -14.90 6.13
C VAL A 186 -13.68 -14.01 6.54
N GLY A 187 -14.73 -13.94 5.72
CA GLY A 187 -15.93 -13.14 6.01
C GLY A 187 -15.59 -11.66 6.22
N TYR A 188 -15.89 -11.13 7.41
CA TYR A 188 -15.54 -9.74 7.75
C TYR A 188 -14.18 -9.60 8.44
N ASP A 189 -13.45 -10.67 8.67
CA ASP A 189 -12.13 -10.60 9.29
C ASP A 189 -11.04 -10.31 8.25
N VAL A 190 -9.82 -10.04 8.73
CA VAL A 190 -8.67 -9.71 7.88
C VAL A 190 -7.47 -10.54 8.29
N VAL A 191 -6.75 -11.08 7.32
CA VAL A 191 -5.37 -11.53 7.56
C VAL A 191 -4.42 -10.45 7.08
N VAL A 192 -3.67 -9.86 8.02
CA VAL A 192 -2.63 -8.88 7.73
C VAL A 192 -1.29 -9.59 7.72
N ARG A 193 -0.54 -9.42 6.63
CA ARG A 193 0.85 -9.86 6.52
C ARG A 193 1.72 -8.66 6.23
N ALA A 194 2.90 -8.58 6.84
CA ALA A 194 3.86 -7.53 6.53
C ALA A 194 5.28 -8.08 6.40
N TRP A 195 6.04 -7.41 5.54
CA TRP A 195 7.47 -7.59 5.33
C TRP A 195 8.13 -6.23 5.45
N TRP A 196 9.26 -6.16 6.15
CA TRP A 196 10.03 -4.92 6.23
C TRP A 196 11.51 -5.16 6.00
N THR A 197 12.15 -4.17 5.39
CA THR A 197 13.59 -4.14 5.22
C THR A 197 14.08 -2.80 5.74
N PRO A 198 14.81 -2.79 6.87
CA PRO A 198 15.46 -1.58 7.35
C PRO A 198 16.50 -1.10 6.34
N ASP A 199 16.58 0.21 6.14
CA ASP A 199 17.63 0.85 5.33
C ASP A 199 18.90 1.13 6.15
#